data_AF-A0A821NQ56-F1
#
_entry.id   AF-A0A821NQ56-F1
#
_cell.length_a   1.000
_cell.length_b   1.000
_cell.length_c   1.000
_cell.angle_alpha   90.00
_cell.angle_beta   90.00
_cell.angle_gamma   90.00
#
_symmetry.space_group_name_H-M   'P 1'
#
loop_
_entity.id
_entity.type
_entity.pdbx_description
1 polymer ?
#
loop_
_entity_poly.entity_id
_entity_poly.type
_entity_poly.pdbx_seq_one_letter_code
_entity_poly.pdbx_strand_id
1 'polypeptide(L)'
;MFQLDVLIDISILPSNIMALRDDDFIDFVKEEAGHATAALLEIQGINCVKSLLMTDNVYAIMDVKSKSLDGLKNKYGYMQDDGTFVIQPGVKGNIEYLIDLLKKKCIEDVKLAKSSKHNQSS
;
A
#
# COMPACT_ATOMS: atom_id res chain seq x y z
N MET A 1 23.14 1.15 -6.95
CA MET A 1 22.01 0.57 -6.20
C MET A 1 21.87 1.40 -4.93
N PHE A 2 20.87 2.29 -4.87
CA PHE A 2 20.67 3.13 -3.69
C PHE A 2 20.06 2.28 -2.57
N GLN A 3 20.60 2.36 -1.35
CA GLN A 3 19.98 1.74 -0.18
C GLN A 3 18.73 2.55 0.19
N LEU A 4 17.55 2.06 -0.22
CA LEU A 4 16.24 2.66 0.04
C LEU A 4 15.90 2.78 1.52
N ASP A 5 16.55 2.00 2.40
CA ASP A 5 16.31 2.01 3.85
C ASP A 5 16.54 3.39 4.50
N VAL A 6 17.35 4.25 3.87
CA VAL A 6 17.67 5.62 4.33
C VAL A 6 16.56 6.63 4.00
N LEU A 7 15.66 6.31 3.06
CA LEU A 7 14.62 7.24 2.57
C LEU A 7 13.24 7.04 3.20
N ILE A 8 13.02 5.96 3.94
CA ILE A 8 11.71 5.65 4.53
C ILE A 8 11.62 6.27 5.93
N ASP A 9 10.98 7.43 6.02
CA ASP A 9 10.67 8.10 7.28
C ASP A 9 9.27 7.72 7.76
N ILE A 10 9.21 6.83 8.76
CA ILE A 10 7.93 6.41 9.35
C ILE A 10 7.35 7.43 10.33
N SER A 11 8.06 8.52 10.66
CA SER A 11 7.56 9.54 11.58
C SER A 11 6.40 10.34 11.00
N ILE A 12 6.23 10.30 9.68
CA ILE A 12 5.09 10.88 8.94
C ILE A 12 3.79 10.11 9.18
N LEU A 13 3.88 8.84 9.61
CA LEU A 13 2.70 8.00 9.80
C LEU A 13 1.90 8.41 11.05
N PRO A 14 0.57 8.42 10.99
CA PRO A 14 -0.24 8.64 12.17
C PRO A 14 -0.02 7.50 13.18
N SER A 15 -0.06 7.82 14.47
CA SER A 15 0.24 6.86 15.54
C SER A 15 -0.69 5.65 15.57
N ASN A 16 -1.92 5.81 15.05
CA ASN A 16 -2.94 4.77 14.94
C ASN A 16 -3.01 4.11 13.55
N ILE A 17 -2.03 4.31 12.66
CA ILE A 17 -2.06 3.80 11.28
C ILE A 17 -2.42 2.31 11.17
N MET A 18 -1.91 1.48 12.09
CA MET A 18 -2.17 0.03 12.12
C MET A 18 -3.63 -0.33 12.44
N ALA A 19 -4.38 0.60 13.01
CA ALA A 19 -5.79 0.44 13.38
C ALA A 19 -6.76 1.01 12.34
N LEU A 20 -6.30 1.82 11.38
CA LEU A 20 -7.16 2.39 10.34
C LEU A 20 -7.81 1.30 9.48
N ARG A 21 -9.06 1.54 9.11
CA ARG A 21 -9.94 0.64 8.34
C ARG A 21 -10.81 1.47 7.41
N ASP A 22 -11.28 0.84 6.33
CA ASP A 22 -12.30 1.38 5.44
C ASP A 22 -11.95 2.81 4.98
N ASP A 23 -12.89 3.75 5.10
CA ASP A 23 -12.73 5.10 4.60
C ASP A 23 -11.52 5.82 5.21
N ASP A 24 -11.27 5.66 6.52
CA ASP A 24 -10.13 6.30 7.20
C ASP A 24 -8.79 5.82 6.63
N PHE A 25 -8.69 4.52 6.31
CA PHE A 25 -7.49 3.99 5.68
C PHE A 25 -7.34 4.49 4.25
N ILE A 26 -8.43 4.50 3.49
CA ILE A 26 -8.43 4.94 2.10
C ILE A 26 -8.11 6.43 1.98
N ASP A 27 -8.59 7.26 2.90
CA ASP A 27 -8.28 8.69 2.96
C ASP A 27 -6.81 8.94 3.28
N PHE A 28 -6.24 8.22 4.24
CA PHE A 28 -4.79 8.23 4.46
C PHE A 28 -4.01 7.86 3.18
N VAL A 29 -4.43 6.82 2.46
CA VAL A 29 -3.76 6.42 1.21
C VAL A 29 -3.87 7.50 0.13
N LYS A 30 -5.00 8.22 0.04
CA LYS A 30 -5.15 9.36 -0.89
C LYS A 30 -4.16 10.46 -0.58
N GLU A 31 -3.98 10.80 0.70
CA GLU A 31 -3.06 11.83 1.15
C GLU A 31 -1.59 11.44 0.92
N GLU A 32 -1.22 10.21 1.28
CA GLU A 32 0.18 9.77 1.25
C GLU A 32 0.64 9.28 -0.13
N ALA A 33 -0.21 8.52 -0.84
CA ALA A 33 0.17 7.81 -2.06
C ALA A 33 -0.63 8.25 -3.31
N GLY A 34 -1.57 9.19 -3.14
CA GLY A 34 -2.37 9.78 -4.19
C GLY A 34 -3.65 8.99 -4.53
N HIS A 35 -4.60 9.68 -5.17
CA HIS A 35 -5.91 9.13 -5.54
C HIS A 35 -5.85 7.89 -6.43
N ALA A 36 -4.84 7.78 -7.31
CA ALA A 36 -4.68 6.62 -8.17
C ALA A 36 -4.40 5.34 -7.37
N THR A 37 -3.49 5.44 -6.40
CA THR A 37 -3.15 4.35 -5.48
C THR A 37 -4.35 3.96 -4.65
N ALA A 38 -5.04 4.93 -4.05
CA ALA A 38 -6.24 4.67 -3.24
C ALA A 38 -7.33 3.93 -4.03
N ALA A 39 -7.63 4.37 -5.25
CA ALA A 39 -8.65 3.74 -6.11
C ALA A 39 -8.30 2.28 -6.47
N LEU A 40 -7.02 1.98 -6.67
CA LEU A 40 -6.54 0.61 -6.93
C LEU A 40 -6.68 -0.31 -5.72
N LEU A 41 -6.43 0.21 -4.51
CA LEU A 41 -6.62 -0.57 -3.29
C LEU A 41 -8.11 -0.80 -3.02
N GLU A 42 -8.91 0.25 -3.13
CA GLU A 42 -10.36 0.23 -2.86
C GLU A 42 -11.10 -0.78 -3.75
N ILE A 43 -10.84 -0.80 -5.06
CA ILE A 43 -11.51 -1.72 -5.98
C ILE A 43 -11.16 -3.20 -5.73
N GLN A 44 -10.03 -3.45 -5.08
CA GLN A 44 -9.60 -4.80 -4.68
C GLN A 44 -10.13 -5.19 -3.29
N GLY A 45 -10.85 -4.30 -2.61
CA GLY A 45 -11.30 -4.51 -1.23
C GLY A 45 -10.15 -4.40 -0.22
N ILE A 46 -9.03 -3.79 -0.59
CA ILE A 46 -7.90 -3.55 0.30
C ILE A 46 -8.20 -2.28 1.09
N ASN A 47 -8.75 -2.47 2.28
CA ASN A 47 -9.28 -1.40 3.14
C ASN A 47 -8.52 -1.22 4.46
N CYS A 48 -7.38 -1.88 4.66
CA CYS A 48 -6.54 -1.63 5.83
C CYS A 48 -5.09 -2.09 5.62
N VAL A 49 -4.21 -1.69 6.54
CA VAL A 49 -2.79 -2.09 6.53
C VAL A 49 -2.64 -3.61 6.48
N LYS A 50 -3.44 -4.35 7.26
CA LYS A 50 -3.34 -5.82 7.31
C LYS A 50 -3.68 -6.45 5.94
N SER A 51 -4.77 -6.03 5.30
CA SER A 51 -5.14 -6.60 3.99
C SER A 51 -4.14 -6.22 2.92
N LEU A 52 -3.61 -4.99 2.94
CA LEU A 52 -2.55 -4.56 2.03
C LEU A 52 -1.28 -5.41 2.19
N LEU A 53 -0.77 -5.55 3.42
CA LEU A 53 0.47 -6.27 3.67
C LEU A 53 0.36 -7.79 3.44
N MET A 54 -0.85 -8.34 3.48
CA MET A 54 -1.13 -9.75 3.20
C MET A 54 -1.43 -10.02 1.71
N THR A 55 -1.52 -8.98 0.88
CA THR A 55 -1.79 -9.13 -0.56
C THR A 55 -0.47 -9.39 -1.29
N ASP A 56 -0.33 -10.59 -1.87
CA ASP A 56 0.90 -11.01 -2.56
C ASP A 56 1.23 -10.16 -3.79
N ASN A 57 0.19 -9.82 -4.57
CA ASN A 57 0.33 -9.01 -5.79
C ASN A 57 -0.84 -8.03 -5.94
N VAL A 58 -0.63 -6.79 -5.49
CA VAL A 58 -1.60 -5.68 -5.60
C VAL A 58 -1.90 -5.31 -7.06
N TYR A 59 -1.05 -5.71 -8.01
CA TYR A 59 -1.24 -5.38 -9.44
C TYR A 59 -2.04 -6.44 -10.20
N ALA A 60 -2.34 -7.58 -9.59
CA ALA A 60 -3.05 -8.68 -10.24
C ALA A 60 -4.43 -8.28 -10.78
N ILE A 61 -5.05 -7.23 -10.23
CA ILE A 61 -6.31 -6.68 -10.73
C ILE A 61 -6.21 -6.18 -12.18
N MET A 62 -5.02 -5.79 -12.63
CA MET A 62 -4.78 -5.32 -14.00
C MET A 62 -4.89 -6.46 -15.04
N ASP A 63 -4.69 -7.71 -14.62
CA ASP A 63 -4.78 -8.89 -15.48
C ASP A 63 -6.22 -9.45 -15.59
N VAL A 64 -7.13 -8.99 -14.72
CA VAL A 64 -8.52 -9.45 -14.70
C VAL A 64 -9.26 -8.94 -15.94
N LYS A 65 -9.73 -9.87 -16.78
CA LYS A 65 -10.53 -9.56 -17.98
C LYS A 65 -11.98 -9.23 -17.59
N SER A 66 -12.24 -7.98 -17.26
CA SER A 66 -13.59 -7.50 -16.94
C SER A 66 -13.83 -6.10 -17.47
N LYS A 67 -14.96 -5.92 -18.17
CA LYS A 67 -15.41 -4.60 -18.65
C LYS A 67 -15.64 -3.59 -17.52
N SER A 68 -15.96 -4.08 -16.31
CA SER A 68 -16.10 -3.21 -15.14
C SER A 68 -14.79 -2.54 -14.72
N LEU A 69 -13.64 -3.08 -15.17
CA LEU A 69 -12.31 -2.56 -14.85
C LEU A 69 -11.74 -1.69 -15.97
N ASP A 70 -12.34 -1.64 -17.16
CA ASP A 70 -11.82 -0.89 -18.31
C ASP A 70 -11.61 0.59 -17.96
N GLY A 71 -12.55 1.20 -17.24
CA GLY A 71 -12.43 2.59 -16.79
C GLY A 71 -11.24 2.83 -15.86
N LEU A 72 -10.99 1.90 -14.92
CA LEU A 72 -9.84 1.97 -14.02
C LEU A 72 -8.53 1.82 -14.80
N LYS A 73 -8.45 0.80 -15.66
CA LYS A 73 -7.25 0.47 -16.43
C LYS A 73 -6.88 1.58 -17.41
N ASN A 74 -7.86 2.19 -18.06
CA ASN A 74 -7.65 3.32 -18.96
C ASN A 74 -7.23 4.60 -18.20
N LYS A 75 -7.61 4.73 -16.94
CA LYS A 75 -7.27 5.92 -16.12
C LYS A 75 -5.87 5.84 -15.51
N TYR A 76 -5.48 4.67 -15.01
CA TYR A 76 -4.23 4.49 -14.22
C TYR A 76 -3.22 3.55 -14.87
N GLY A 77 -3.47 3.12 -16.10
CA GLY A 77 -2.56 2.28 -16.86
C GLY A 77 -2.45 2.69 -18.33
N TYR A 78 -1.69 1.89 -19.06
CA TYR A 78 -1.49 1.97 -20.50
C TYR A 78 -1.92 0.65 -21.11
N MET A 79 -2.83 0.70 -22.08
CA MET A 79 -3.15 -0.45 -22.92
C MET A 79 -2.03 -0.62 -23.95
N GLN A 80 -1.49 -1.82 -24.04
CA GLN A 80 -0.50 -2.20 -25.03
C GLN A 80 -1.18 -2.67 -26.32
N ASP A 81 -0.43 -2.73 -27.43
CA ASP A 81 -0.94 -3.13 -28.74
C ASP A 81 -1.47 -4.58 -28.77
N ASP A 82 -1.00 -5.43 -27.85
CA ASP A 82 -1.44 -6.81 -27.67
C ASP A 82 -2.70 -6.96 -26.77
N GLY A 83 -3.25 -5.83 -26.30
CA GLY A 83 -4.42 -5.78 -25.42
C GLY A 83 -4.12 -6.04 -23.95
N THR A 84 -2.84 -6.18 -23.56
CA THR A 84 -2.44 -6.21 -22.15
C THR A 84 -2.39 -4.80 -21.55
N PHE A 85 -2.36 -4.71 -20.21
CA PHE A 85 -2.32 -3.43 -19.51
C PHE A 85 -1.10 -3.35 -18.60
N VAL A 86 -0.46 -2.18 -18.58
CA VAL A 86 0.60 -1.86 -17.64
C VAL A 86 0.17 -0.70 -16.76
N ILE A 87 0.30 -0.84 -15.46
CA ILE A 87 0.06 0.26 -14.51
C ILE A 87 1.08 1.39 -14.72
N GLN A 88 0.64 2.64 -14.54
CA GLN A 88 1.55 3.79 -14.60
C GLN A 88 2.71 3.62 -13.60
N PRO A 89 3.98 3.78 -14.03
CA PRO A 89 5.14 3.55 -13.16
C PRO A 89 5.14 4.38 -11.88
N GLY A 90 4.64 5.61 -11.91
CA GLY A 90 4.52 6.44 -10.71
C GLY A 90 3.52 5.87 -9.69
N VAL A 91 2.38 5.36 -10.16
CA VAL A 91 1.39 4.71 -9.28
C VAL A 91 1.96 3.43 -8.69
N LYS A 92 2.67 2.64 -9.50
CA LYS A 92 3.39 1.46 -9.04
C LYS A 92 4.38 1.81 -7.92
N GLY A 93 5.24 2.80 -8.14
CA GLY A 93 6.23 3.24 -7.16
C GLY A 93 5.60 3.74 -5.87
N ASN A 94 4.49 4.47 -5.94
CA ASN A 94 3.76 4.94 -4.75
C ASN A 94 3.21 3.75 -3.91
N ILE A 95 2.68 2.71 -4.56
CA ILE A 95 2.22 1.50 -3.88
C ILE A 95 3.39 0.77 -3.21
N GLU A 96 4.52 0.59 -3.92
CA GLU A 96 5.71 -0.08 -3.38
C GLU A 96 6.27 0.68 -2.17
N TYR A 97 6.40 2.00 -2.29
CA TYR A 97 6.84 2.87 -1.20
C TYR A 97 5.91 2.77 0.03
N LEU A 98 4.59 2.86 -0.18
CA LEU A 98 3.60 2.75 0.88
C LEU A 98 3.69 1.39 1.61
N ILE A 99 3.85 0.30 0.86
CA ILE A 99 4.01 -1.04 1.43
C ILE A 99 5.26 -1.10 2.31
N ASP A 100 6.39 -0.58 1.82
CA ASP A 100 7.66 -0.63 2.57
C ASP A 100 7.61 0.26 3.82
N LEU A 101 6.98 1.44 3.72
CA LEU A 101 6.71 2.35 4.84
C LEU A 101 5.90 1.65 5.94
N LEU A 102 4.80 0.98 5.58
CA LEU A 102 3.94 0.26 6.51
C LEU A 102 4.61 -1.00 7.08
N LYS A 103 5.40 -1.74 6.28
CA LYS A 103 6.19 -2.89 6.76
C LYS A 103 7.19 -2.45 7.83
N LYS A 104 7.92 -1.34 7.58
CA LYS A 104 8.89 -0.80 8.53
C LYS A 104 8.21 -0.43 9.86
N LYS A 105 7.06 0.26 9.80
CA LYS A 105 6.27 0.59 10.99
C LYS A 105 5.82 -0.65 11.77
N CYS A 106 5.34 -1.69 11.07
CA CYS A 106 4.91 -2.95 11.70
C CYS A 106 6.07 -3.63 12.46
N ILE A 107 7.27 -3.66 11.86
CA ILE A 107 8.47 -4.23 12.47
C ILE A 107 8.86 -3.45 13.74
N GLU A 108 8.78 -2.12 13.71
CA GLU A 108 9.09 -1.29 14.89
C GLU A 108 8.10 -1.47 16.04
N ASP A 109 6.80 -1.51 15.75
CA ASP A 109 5.78 -1.74 16.77
C ASP A 109 5.95 -3.11 17.44
N VAL A 110 6.33 -4.15 16.67
CA VAL A 110 6.66 -5.48 17.20
C VAL A 110 7.91 -5.45 18.08
N LYS A 111 8.96 -4.70 17.70
CA LYS A 111 10.18 -4.55 18.51
C LYS A 111 9.86 -3.87 19.84
N LEU A 112 9.09 -2.78 19.82
CA LEU A 112 8.66 -2.07 21.03
C LEU A 112 7.85 -2.97 21.97
N ALA A 113 6.89 -3.73 21.43
CA ALA A 113 6.09 -4.67 22.23
C ALA A 113 6.92 -5.78 22.89
N LYS A 114 8.00 -6.24 22.26
CA LYS A 114 8.91 -7.24 22.84
C LYS A 114 9.77 -6.65 23.98
N SER A 115 10.30 -5.44 23.79
CA SER A 115 11.11 -4.75 24.81
C SER A 115 10.30 -4.44 26.07
N SER A 116 9.04 -4.03 25.93
CA SER A 116 8.15 -3.73 27.07
C SER A 116 7.84 -4.96 27.93
N LYS A 117 7.73 -6.15 27.33
CA LYS A 117 7.48 -7.41 28.06
C LYS A 117 8.69 -7.87 28.88
N HIS A 118 9.90 -7.60 28.39
CA HIS A 118 11.14 -7.99 29.08
C HIS A 118 11.33 -7.19 30.38
N ASN A 119 11.00 -5.90 30.37
CA ASN A 119 11.14 -5.02 31.54
C ASN A 119 10.05 -5.20 32.63
N GLN A 120 8.95 -5.90 32.34
CA GLN A 120 7.91 -6.23 33.33
C GLN A 120 8.11 -7.60 33.99
N SER A 121 9.10 -8.37 33.53
CA SER A 121 9.40 -9.73 34.01
C SER A 121 10.73 -9.81 34.79
N SER A 122 11.33 -8.67 35.14
CA SER A 122 12.59 -8.56 35.88
C SER A 122 12.37 -7.89 37.23
#